data_AF-A0A1V4WKI9-F1
#
_entry.id   AF-A0A1V4WKI9-F1
#
_cell.length_a   1.000
_cell.length_b   1.000
_cell.length_c   1.000
_cell.angle_alpha   90.00
_cell.angle_beta   90.00
_cell.angle_gamma   90.00
#
_symmetry.space_group_name_H-M   'P 1'
#
loop_
_entity.id
_entity.type
_entity.pdbx_description
1 polymer ?
#
loop_
_entity_poly.entity_id
_entity_poly.type
_entity_poly.pdbx_seq_one_letter_code
_entity_poly.pdbx_strand_id
1 'polypeptide(L)'
;MTHKHGTIRFSPGWLLAVALAFGVFMVCIGTPYAAPKQTASAKAGDCAACHGQEKVFSPSHADTKAMAYKDCLGCHAKGGPQMLQGKLPGSHLHQLRGVTCEKCHGKVAKPEAVDVNQCLKCHNADKLAEKTSKVKPENPHTSPHYGTSLDCTLCHRQHAKSENYCNQCHKFNFVVP
;
A
#
# COMPACT_ATOMS: atom_id res chain seq x y z
N MET A 1 45.54 35.90 36.52
CA MET A 1 46.24 36.17 35.24
C MET A 1 45.35 35.69 34.12
N THR A 2 45.17 36.53 33.11
CA THR A 2 44.05 36.58 32.16
C THR A 2 44.09 35.49 31.09
N HIS A 3 42.93 34.86 30.84
CA HIS A 3 42.72 33.96 29.70
C HIS A 3 42.78 34.73 28.38
N LYS A 4 43.71 34.37 27.48
CA LYS A 4 43.72 34.86 26.10
C LYS A 4 42.70 34.08 25.27
N HIS A 5 41.58 34.70 24.94
CA HIS A 5 40.69 34.21 23.89
C HIS A 5 41.35 34.42 22.53
N GLY A 6 41.87 33.35 21.92
CA GLY A 6 42.29 33.35 20.53
C GLY A 6 41.07 33.34 19.62
N THR A 7 40.82 34.45 18.93
CA THR A 7 39.79 34.53 17.89
C THR A 7 40.33 33.90 16.61
N ILE A 8 39.81 32.73 16.25
CA ILE A 8 40.11 32.09 14.97
C ILE A 8 39.39 32.90 13.88
N ARG A 9 40.16 33.60 13.05
CA ARG A 9 39.66 34.33 11.87
C ARG A 9 39.69 33.39 10.67
N PHE A 10 38.53 32.97 10.21
CA PHE A 10 38.37 32.22 8.96
C PHE A 10 38.49 33.18 7.77
N SER A 11 39.34 32.84 6.80
CA SER A 11 39.51 33.65 5.60
C SER A 11 38.27 33.56 4.69
N PRO A 12 37.93 34.61 3.92
CA PRO A 12 36.78 34.59 3.01
C PRO A 12 36.82 33.43 2.01
N GLY A 13 38.01 32.99 1.62
CA GLY A 13 38.21 31.85 0.72
C GLY A 13 37.78 30.50 1.33
N TRP A 14 37.87 30.33 2.65
CA TRP A 14 37.44 29.09 3.29
C TRP A 14 35.91 28.99 3.37
N LEU A 15 35.22 30.12 3.58
CA LEU A 15 33.76 30.18 3.54
C LEU A 15 33.20 29.89 2.13
N LEU A 16 33.88 30.35 1.07
CA LEU A 16 33.52 30.04 -0.32
C LEU A 16 33.76 28.56 -0.69
N ALA A 17 34.84 27.94 -0.20
CA ALA A 17 35.12 26.53 -0.43
C ALA A 17 34.11 25.60 0.27
N VAL A 18 33.67 25.94 1.49
CA VAL A 18 32.62 25.19 2.20
C VAL A 18 31.26 25.37 1.55
N ALA A 19 30.93 26.56 1.05
CA ALA A 19 29.67 26.82 0.34
C ALA A 19 29.57 26.04 -0.99
N LEU A 20 30.68 25.92 -1.73
CA LEU A 20 30.74 25.11 -2.97
C LEU A 20 30.69 23.60 -2.68
N ALA A 21 31.29 23.13 -1.59
CA ALA A 21 31.21 21.72 -1.19
C ALA A 21 29.79 21.33 -0.69
N PHE A 22 29.06 22.24 -0.03
CA PHE A 22 27.67 22.02 0.36
C PHE A 22 26.69 22.12 -0.83
N GLY A 23 26.98 22.97 -1.83
CA GLY A 23 26.15 23.11 -3.03
C GLY A 23 26.12 21.87 -3.93
N VAL A 24 27.22 21.11 -3.98
CA VAL A 24 27.33 19.88 -4.81
C VAL A 24 26.68 18.66 -4.12
N PHE A 25 26.61 18.63 -2.79
CA PHE A 25 25.98 17.52 -2.05
C PHE A 25 24.44 17.59 -2.04
N MET A 26 23.85 18.75 -2.33
CA MET A 26 22.40 18.97 -2.30
C MET A 26 21.68 18.71 -3.63
N VAL A 27 22.33 18.05 -4.60
CA VAL A 27 21.73 17.73 -5.91
C VAL A 27 21.28 16.26 -6.04
N CYS A 28 21.58 15.39 -5.07
CA CYS A 28 21.28 13.95 -5.17
C CYS A 28 20.13 13.45 -4.28
N ILE A 29 19.39 14.33 -3.59
CA ILE A 29 18.37 13.90 -2.64
C ILE A 29 17.01 13.84 -3.34
N GLY A 30 16.66 12.62 -3.77
CA GLY A 30 15.29 12.23 -4.08
C GLY A 30 14.94 12.28 -5.56
N THR A 31 15.20 11.19 -6.28
CA THR A 31 14.32 10.83 -7.39
C THR A 31 12.91 10.73 -6.82
N PRO A 32 11.94 11.55 -7.26
CA PRO A 32 10.56 11.33 -6.89
C PRO A 32 10.19 9.97 -7.47
N TYR A 33 10.01 8.97 -6.60
CA TYR A 33 9.37 7.72 -7.03
C TYR A 33 8.01 8.12 -7.58
N ALA A 34 7.88 8.05 -8.90
CA ALA A 34 6.63 8.33 -9.58
C ALA A 34 5.60 7.35 -9.00
N ALA A 35 4.43 7.86 -8.62
CA ALA A 35 3.34 7.01 -8.18
C ALA A 35 3.10 5.91 -9.24
N PRO A 36 2.90 4.64 -8.82
CA PRO A 36 2.76 3.53 -9.74
C PRO A 36 1.67 3.82 -10.77
N LYS A 37 1.99 3.59 -12.04
CA LYS A 37 1.08 3.91 -13.14
C LYS A 37 -0.07 2.90 -13.14
N GLN A 38 -1.29 3.40 -12.99
CA GLN A 38 -2.51 2.60 -13.10
C GLN A 38 -2.82 2.32 -14.58
N THR A 39 -2.06 1.40 -15.17
CA THR A 39 -2.25 1.05 -16.59
C THR A 39 -3.46 0.12 -16.73
N ALA A 40 -4.34 0.42 -17.70
CA ALA A 40 -5.53 -0.40 -17.95
C ALA A 40 -5.21 -1.68 -18.75
N SER A 41 -4.03 -1.78 -19.36
CA SER A 41 -3.65 -2.83 -20.30
C SER A 41 -2.65 -3.85 -19.74
N ALA A 42 -2.02 -3.58 -18.59
CA ALA A 42 -1.10 -4.55 -17.99
C ALA A 42 -1.83 -5.80 -17.50
N LYS A 43 -1.16 -6.95 -17.64
CA LYS A 43 -1.61 -8.19 -17.01
C LYS A 43 -1.44 -8.06 -15.50
N ALA A 44 -2.36 -8.64 -14.73
CA ALA A 44 -2.35 -8.51 -13.28
C ALA A 44 -1.09 -9.05 -12.59
N GLY A 45 -0.44 -10.08 -13.16
CA GLY A 45 0.84 -10.61 -12.70
C GLY A 45 2.07 -9.81 -13.16
N ASP A 46 1.92 -8.89 -14.12
CA ASP A 46 3.02 -8.06 -14.62
C ASP A 46 3.23 -6.84 -13.74
N CYS A 47 3.77 -7.06 -12.55
CA CYS A 47 3.96 -5.99 -11.56
C CYS A 47 4.90 -4.90 -12.10
N ALA A 48 5.91 -5.29 -12.88
CA ALA A 48 6.87 -4.36 -13.48
C ALA A 48 6.21 -3.39 -14.47
N ALA A 49 5.13 -3.79 -15.16
CA ALA A 49 4.40 -2.89 -16.06
C ALA A 49 3.78 -1.67 -15.36
N CYS A 50 3.45 -1.79 -14.06
CA CYS A 50 2.88 -0.68 -13.28
C CYS A 50 3.90 -0.02 -12.33
N HIS A 51 4.84 -0.81 -11.78
CA HIS A 51 5.82 -0.38 -10.76
C HIS A 51 7.20 -0.03 -11.34
N GLY A 52 7.44 -0.30 -12.62
CA GLY A 52 8.69 0.05 -13.31
C GLY A 52 9.92 -0.57 -12.63
N GLN A 53 10.82 0.29 -12.14
CA GLN A 53 12.05 -0.11 -11.47
C GLN A 53 11.92 -0.28 -9.95
N GLU A 54 10.74 -0.04 -9.38
CA GLU A 54 10.53 -0.20 -7.94
C GLU A 54 10.71 -1.67 -7.53
N LYS A 55 11.48 -1.88 -6.45
CA LYS A 55 11.68 -3.20 -5.87
C LYS A 55 10.47 -3.59 -5.03
N VAL A 56 9.42 -4.07 -5.70
CA VAL A 56 8.18 -4.57 -5.06
C VAL A 56 8.29 -6.01 -4.56
N PHE A 57 9.39 -6.70 -4.89
CA PHE A 57 9.65 -8.08 -4.49
C PHE A 57 11.03 -8.23 -3.82
N SER A 58 11.16 -9.29 -3.03
CA SER A 58 12.46 -9.79 -2.57
C SER A 58 13.34 -10.20 -3.76
N PRO A 59 14.68 -10.07 -3.67
CA PRO A 59 15.59 -10.49 -4.75
C PRO A 59 15.43 -11.95 -5.19
N SER A 60 14.90 -12.83 -4.33
CA SER A 60 14.70 -14.25 -4.63
C SER A 60 13.31 -14.59 -5.17
N HIS A 61 12.46 -13.59 -5.45
CA HIS A 61 11.11 -13.83 -5.94
C HIS A 61 11.11 -14.27 -7.41
N ALA A 62 10.26 -15.23 -7.76
CA ALA A 62 10.10 -15.68 -9.14
C ALA A 62 9.49 -14.59 -10.04
N ASP A 63 9.71 -14.69 -11.35
CA ASP A 63 9.02 -13.82 -12.32
C ASP A 63 7.51 -14.10 -12.30
N THR A 64 6.73 -13.03 -12.11
CA THR A 64 5.27 -13.09 -11.95
C THR A 64 4.51 -12.72 -13.21
N LYS A 65 5.19 -12.26 -14.26
CA LYS A 65 4.57 -11.63 -15.44
C LYS A 65 3.47 -12.47 -16.11
N ALA A 66 3.63 -13.79 -16.10
CA ALA A 66 2.69 -14.73 -16.70
C ALA A 66 1.81 -15.49 -15.68
N MET A 67 1.99 -15.25 -14.37
CA MET A 67 1.26 -15.96 -13.32
C MET A 67 -0.18 -15.45 -13.18
N ALA A 68 -1.10 -16.38 -12.94
CA ALA A 68 -2.42 -16.09 -12.41
C ALA A 68 -2.42 -16.18 -10.88
N TYR A 69 -3.45 -15.63 -10.21
CA TYR A 69 -3.55 -15.65 -8.74
C TYR A 69 -3.33 -17.04 -8.12
N LYS A 70 -3.89 -18.09 -8.77
CA LYS A 70 -3.78 -19.46 -8.28
C LYS A 70 -2.33 -19.98 -8.26
N ASP A 71 -1.48 -19.49 -9.16
CA ASP A 71 -0.10 -19.95 -9.29
C ASP A 71 0.74 -19.38 -8.12
N CYS A 72 0.37 -18.19 -7.63
CA CYS A 72 0.97 -17.59 -6.44
C CYS A 72 0.72 -18.44 -5.18
N LEU A 73 -0.41 -19.14 -5.10
CA LEU A 73 -0.81 -19.89 -3.91
C LEU A 73 0.08 -21.13 -3.65
N GLY A 74 0.88 -21.56 -4.63
CA GLY A 74 1.87 -22.62 -4.43
C GLY A 74 2.93 -22.26 -3.39
N CYS A 75 3.30 -20.98 -3.31
CA CYS A 75 4.28 -20.47 -2.35
C CYS A 75 3.63 -19.60 -1.26
N HIS A 76 2.54 -18.90 -1.58
CA HIS A 76 1.87 -17.95 -0.70
C HIS A 76 0.59 -18.52 -0.08
N ALA A 77 0.71 -19.67 0.59
CA ALA A 77 -0.42 -20.33 1.23
C ALA A 77 -1.11 -19.43 2.27
N LYS A 78 -2.44 -19.55 2.37
CA LYS A 78 -3.23 -18.80 3.35
C LYS A 78 -2.83 -19.21 4.77
N GLY A 79 -2.55 -18.24 5.63
CA GLY A 79 -2.11 -18.51 7.01
C GLY A 79 -0.63 -18.88 7.14
N GLY A 80 0.10 -19.05 6.03
CA GLY A 80 1.53 -19.31 6.04
C GLY A 80 2.40 -18.06 6.23
N PRO A 81 3.71 -18.23 6.46
CA PRO A 81 4.62 -17.12 6.75
C PRO A 81 4.74 -16.11 5.60
N GLN A 82 4.50 -16.54 4.36
CA GLN A 82 4.54 -15.71 3.16
C GLN A 82 3.13 -15.35 2.64
N MET A 83 2.07 -15.39 3.44
CA MET A 83 0.73 -15.07 2.94
C MET A 83 0.64 -13.64 2.34
N LEU A 84 -0.15 -13.48 1.29
CA LEU A 84 -0.34 -12.18 0.61
C LEU A 84 -1.28 -11.22 1.36
N GLN A 85 -2.11 -11.74 2.27
CA GLN A 85 -3.13 -10.99 2.98
C GLN A 85 -2.49 -9.83 3.78
N GLY A 86 -2.94 -8.58 3.55
CA GLY A 86 -2.37 -7.39 4.21
C GLY A 86 -0.96 -7.00 3.74
N LYS A 87 -0.42 -7.66 2.70
CA LYS A 87 0.86 -7.31 2.06
C LYS A 87 0.66 -6.57 0.74
N LEU A 88 -0.52 -6.69 0.14
CA LEU A 88 -0.88 -6.05 -1.12
C LEU A 88 -2.16 -5.21 -0.91
N PRO A 89 -2.30 -4.06 -1.59
CA PRO A 89 -3.57 -3.36 -1.68
C PRO A 89 -4.67 -4.26 -2.25
N GLY A 90 -5.93 -3.97 -1.91
CA GLY A 90 -7.07 -4.74 -2.42
C GLY A 90 -7.17 -4.75 -3.95
N SER A 91 -6.69 -3.69 -4.64
CA SER A 91 -6.69 -3.62 -6.10
C SER A 91 -5.86 -4.69 -6.76
N HIS A 92 -4.69 -5.02 -6.22
CA HIS A 92 -3.87 -6.11 -6.73
C HIS A 92 -4.61 -7.43 -6.63
N LEU A 93 -5.23 -7.73 -5.49
CA LEU A 93 -5.98 -8.97 -5.29
C LEU A 93 -7.21 -9.07 -6.21
N HIS A 94 -7.92 -7.96 -6.42
CA HIS A 94 -9.04 -7.87 -7.35
C HIS A 94 -8.60 -8.05 -8.80
N GLN A 95 -7.54 -7.36 -9.24
CA GLN A 95 -6.98 -7.50 -10.58
C GLN A 95 -6.46 -8.91 -10.85
N LEU A 96 -5.73 -9.50 -9.89
CA LEU A 96 -5.25 -10.89 -9.97
C LEU A 96 -6.39 -11.91 -10.10
N ARG A 97 -7.61 -11.54 -9.70
CA ARG A 97 -8.84 -12.34 -9.85
C ARG A 97 -9.76 -11.83 -10.96
N GLY A 98 -9.28 -10.99 -11.87
CA GLY A 98 -10.01 -10.56 -13.06
C GLY A 98 -11.05 -9.46 -12.82
N VAL A 99 -10.98 -8.74 -11.71
CA VAL A 99 -11.77 -7.53 -11.47
C VAL A 99 -10.97 -6.33 -12.00
N THR A 100 -11.36 -5.85 -13.19
CA THR A 100 -10.70 -4.73 -13.88
C THR A 100 -11.13 -3.37 -13.32
N CYS A 101 -10.37 -2.32 -13.65
CA CYS A 101 -10.69 -0.94 -13.26
C CYS A 101 -12.12 -0.54 -13.68
N GLU A 102 -12.54 -0.93 -14.88
CA GLU A 102 -13.86 -0.65 -15.44
C GLU A 102 -15.00 -1.28 -14.61
N LYS A 103 -14.76 -2.45 -14.00
CA LYS A 103 -15.80 -3.10 -13.18
C LYS A 103 -16.14 -2.30 -11.91
N CYS A 104 -15.24 -1.43 -11.45
CA CYS A 104 -15.49 -0.54 -10.32
C CYS A 104 -15.86 0.88 -10.76
N HIS A 105 -15.09 1.46 -11.69
CA HIS A 105 -15.21 2.87 -12.07
C HIS A 105 -16.07 3.11 -13.31
N GLY A 106 -16.47 2.06 -14.03
CA GLY A 106 -17.07 2.17 -15.34
C GLY A 106 -16.07 2.64 -16.41
N LYS A 107 -16.59 2.93 -17.60
CA LYS A 107 -15.82 3.51 -18.71
C LYS A 107 -15.77 5.03 -18.56
N VAL A 108 -14.88 5.51 -17.70
CA VAL A 108 -14.69 6.94 -17.45
C VAL A 108 -13.25 7.36 -17.74
N ALA A 109 -13.08 8.58 -18.27
CA ALA A 109 -11.76 9.12 -18.57
C ALA A 109 -10.95 9.45 -17.30
N LYS A 110 -11.64 9.86 -16.23
CA LYS A 110 -11.04 10.19 -14.95
C LYS A 110 -11.80 9.47 -13.83
N PRO A 111 -11.27 8.35 -13.31
CA PRO A 111 -11.89 7.62 -12.21
C PRO A 111 -11.92 8.45 -10.92
N GLU A 112 -13.04 8.41 -10.22
CA GLU A 112 -13.20 8.97 -8.87
C GLU A 112 -13.37 7.85 -7.83
N ALA A 113 -13.37 8.23 -6.55
CA ALA A 113 -13.67 7.30 -5.47
C ALA A 113 -15.07 6.70 -5.67
N VAL A 114 -15.19 5.39 -5.45
CA VAL A 114 -16.47 4.69 -5.55
C VAL A 114 -17.16 4.66 -4.19
N ASP A 115 -18.48 4.73 -4.21
CA ASP A 115 -19.30 4.52 -3.02
C ASP A 115 -19.28 3.06 -2.56
N VAL A 116 -19.57 2.82 -1.27
CA VAL A 116 -19.61 1.49 -0.65
C VAL A 116 -20.55 0.53 -1.39
N ASN A 117 -21.60 1.02 -2.04
CA ASN A 117 -22.52 0.21 -2.85
C ASN A 117 -21.80 -0.52 -3.99
N GLN A 118 -20.69 0.02 -4.51
CA GLN A 118 -19.89 -0.67 -5.52
C GLN A 118 -19.24 -1.95 -4.96
N CYS A 119 -18.86 -1.96 -3.69
CA CYS A 119 -18.36 -3.15 -2.99
C CYS A 119 -19.50 -4.17 -2.79
N LEU A 120 -20.66 -3.69 -2.38
CA LEU A 120 -21.83 -4.51 -2.05
C LEU A 120 -22.41 -5.28 -3.25
N LYS A 121 -22.17 -4.82 -4.48
CA LYS A 121 -22.53 -5.56 -5.71
C LYS A 121 -21.96 -6.98 -5.76
N CYS A 122 -20.80 -7.21 -5.14
CA CYS A 122 -20.13 -8.51 -5.12
C CYS A 122 -19.97 -9.06 -3.69
N HIS A 123 -19.92 -8.18 -2.68
CA HIS A 123 -19.65 -8.53 -1.29
C HIS A 123 -20.88 -8.23 -0.41
N ASN A 124 -21.72 -9.24 -0.17
CA ASN A 124 -22.84 -9.08 0.75
C ASN A 124 -22.34 -9.00 2.21
N ALA A 125 -22.69 -7.91 2.90
CA ALA A 125 -22.20 -7.61 4.24
C ALA A 125 -22.59 -8.68 5.27
N ASP A 126 -23.85 -9.14 5.27
CA ASP A 126 -24.32 -10.14 6.23
C ASP A 126 -23.63 -11.49 6.04
N LYS A 127 -23.45 -11.91 4.77
CA LYS A 127 -22.68 -13.13 4.45
C LYS A 127 -21.21 -13.01 4.86
N LEU A 128 -20.62 -11.82 4.76
CA LEU A 128 -19.26 -11.59 5.25
C LEU A 128 -19.20 -11.68 6.77
N ALA A 129 -20.14 -11.06 7.48
CA ALA A 129 -20.26 -11.16 8.93
C ALA A 129 -20.42 -12.61 9.38
N GLU A 130 -21.28 -13.40 8.73
CA GLU A 130 -21.44 -14.83 9.00
C GLU A 130 -20.11 -15.58 8.80
N LYS A 131 -19.44 -15.36 7.65
CA LYS A 131 -18.18 -16.02 7.29
C LYS A 131 -17.05 -15.70 8.27
N THR A 132 -17.06 -14.52 8.88
CA THR A 132 -16.05 -14.10 9.87
C THR A 132 -16.50 -14.24 11.32
N SER A 133 -17.63 -14.92 11.59
CA SER A 133 -18.16 -15.17 12.94
C SER A 133 -17.17 -15.83 13.91
N LYS A 134 -16.19 -16.58 13.38
CA LYS A 134 -15.15 -17.26 14.17
C LYS A 134 -13.90 -16.42 14.41
N VAL A 135 -13.79 -15.23 13.82
CA VAL A 135 -12.65 -14.34 14.05
C VAL A 135 -12.70 -13.83 15.49
N LYS A 136 -11.55 -13.83 16.16
CA LYS A 136 -11.38 -13.41 17.56
C LYS A 136 -10.46 -12.18 17.63
N PRO A 137 -10.59 -11.33 18.67
CA PRO A 137 -11.51 -11.46 19.81
C PRO A 137 -12.99 -11.18 19.47
N GLU A 138 -13.23 -10.36 18.44
CA GLU A 138 -14.56 -10.00 17.97
C GLU A 138 -14.63 -10.11 16.45
N ASN A 139 -15.82 -10.26 15.90
CA ASN A 139 -16.03 -10.34 14.47
C ASN A 139 -15.88 -8.94 13.82
N PRO A 140 -14.87 -8.73 12.93
CA PRO A 140 -14.56 -7.42 12.38
C PRO A 140 -15.62 -6.87 11.41
N HIS A 141 -16.57 -7.70 10.98
CA HIS A 141 -17.66 -7.29 10.06
C HIS A 141 -19.02 -7.19 10.75
N THR A 142 -19.09 -7.29 12.08
CA THR A 142 -20.29 -6.93 12.86
C THR A 142 -19.87 -6.22 14.14
N SER A 143 -19.77 -4.90 14.07
CA SER A 143 -19.31 -4.10 15.21
C SER A 143 -20.47 -3.68 16.11
N PRO A 144 -20.25 -3.49 17.42
CA PRO A 144 -21.26 -2.90 18.31
C PRO A 144 -21.69 -1.47 17.94
N HIS A 145 -20.82 -0.72 17.24
CA HIS A 145 -21.09 0.67 16.87
C HIS A 145 -21.91 0.81 15.58
N TYR A 146 -21.69 -0.09 14.62
CA TYR A 146 -22.18 0.06 13.25
C TYR A 146 -22.87 -1.20 12.70
N GLY A 147 -23.01 -2.25 13.50
CA GLY A 147 -23.49 -3.55 13.01
C GLY A 147 -22.69 -4.01 11.80
N THR A 148 -23.40 -4.39 10.72
CA THR A 148 -22.84 -4.78 9.42
C THR A 148 -22.73 -3.63 8.41
N SER A 149 -23.04 -2.39 8.82
CA SER A 149 -23.13 -1.23 7.90
C SER A 149 -21.93 -0.28 7.96
N LEU A 150 -20.81 -0.66 8.61
CA LEU A 150 -19.59 0.14 8.59
C LEU A 150 -19.04 0.23 7.16
N ASP A 151 -18.64 1.44 6.74
CA ASP A 151 -18.08 1.66 5.41
C ASP A 151 -16.80 0.81 5.22
N CYS A 152 -16.80 -0.01 4.16
CA CYS A 152 -15.73 -0.95 3.86
C CYS A 152 -14.37 -0.24 3.68
N THR A 153 -14.38 0.98 3.14
CA THR A 153 -13.19 1.74 2.76
C THR A 153 -12.41 2.27 3.96
N LEU A 154 -13.02 2.29 5.15
CA LEU A 154 -12.35 2.69 6.39
C LEU A 154 -11.22 1.72 6.76
N CYS A 155 -11.38 0.44 6.41
CA CYS A 155 -10.36 -0.59 6.63
C CYS A 155 -9.71 -1.04 5.31
N HIS A 156 -10.53 -1.40 4.32
CA HIS A 156 -10.07 -2.01 3.07
C HIS A 156 -9.68 -0.93 2.06
N ARG A 157 -8.38 -0.75 1.88
CA ARG A 157 -7.85 0.24 0.94
C ARG A 157 -7.56 -0.44 -0.39
N GLN A 158 -8.19 0.07 -1.45
CA GLN A 158 -8.03 -0.51 -2.78
C GLN A 158 -6.72 -0.05 -3.43
N HIS A 159 -6.38 1.23 -3.35
CA HIS A 159 -5.19 1.84 -3.97
C HIS A 159 -4.12 2.26 -2.95
N ALA A 160 -4.19 1.76 -1.73
CA ALA A 160 -3.22 2.01 -0.67
C ALA A 160 -3.14 0.78 0.25
N LYS A 161 -2.24 0.82 1.23
CA LYS A 161 -2.16 -0.22 2.26
C LYS A 161 -3.44 -0.20 3.12
N SER A 162 -4.06 -1.36 3.31
CA SER A 162 -5.22 -1.51 4.21
C SER A 162 -4.85 -1.24 5.67
N GLU A 163 -5.82 -0.75 6.42
CA GLU A 163 -5.66 -0.32 7.81
C GLU A 163 -6.74 -0.96 8.68
N ASN A 164 -6.48 -1.09 9.98
CA ASN A 164 -7.50 -1.50 10.92
C ASN A 164 -8.13 -0.25 11.55
N TYR A 165 -9.26 0.21 11.01
CA TYR A 165 -9.96 1.41 11.48
C TYR A 165 -10.23 1.38 12.99
N CYS A 166 -10.61 0.21 13.51
CA CYS A 166 -10.92 0.01 14.92
C CYS A 166 -9.73 0.32 15.83
N ASN A 167 -8.49 0.20 15.32
CA ASN A 167 -7.29 0.46 16.10
C ASN A 167 -7.02 1.94 16.38
N GLN A 168 -7.86 2.84 15.87
CA GLN A 168 -7.86 4.24 16.30
C GLN A 168 -8.29 4.39 17.76
N CYS A 169 -9.11 3.46 18.27
CA CYS A 169 -9.62 3.48 19.64
C CYS A 169 -9.36 2.17 20.42
N HIS A 170 -9.26 1.05 19.71
CA HIS A 170 -9.06 -0.28 20.31
C HIS A 170 -7.70 -0.87 19.95
N LYS A 171 -7.37 -2.04 20.50
CA LYS A 171 -6.17 -2.78 20.16
C LYS A 171 -6.54 -4.17 19.67
N PHE A 172 -6.58 -4.32 18.35
CA PHE A 172 -6.83 -5.59 17.67
C PHE A 172 -5.68 -5.96 16.74
N ASN A 173 -5.44 -7.26 16.62
CA ASN A 173 -4.44 -7.82 15.70
C ASN A 173 -5.09 -8.35 14.42
N PHE A 174 -6.16 -7.69 13.94
CA PHE A 174 -6.82 -8.11 12.70
C PHE A 174 -5.89 -7.92 11.50
N VAL A 175 -5.81 -8.95 10.65
CA VAL A 175 -5.14 -8.86 9.36
C VAL A 175 -6.17 -8.40 8.35
N VAL A 176 -6.10 -7.11 7.99
CA VAL A 176 -6.97 -6.53 6.97
C VAL A 176 -6.43 -6.88 5.58
N PRO A 177 -7.26 -7.50 4.70
CA PRO A 177 -6.92 -7.84 3.34
C PRO A 177 -6.25 -6.73 2.54
#